data_AF-A0AAW0JB68-F1
#
_entry.id   AF-A0AAW0JB68-F1
#
_cell.length_a   1.000
_cell.length_b   1.000
_cell.length_c   1.000
_cell.angle_alpha   90.00
_cell.angle_beta   90.00
_cell.angle_gamma   90.00
#
_symmetry.space_group_name_H-M   'P 1'
#
loop_
_entity.id
_entity.type
_entity.pdbx_description
1 polymer ?
#
loop_
_entity_poly.entity_id
_entity_poly.type
_entity_poly.pdbx_seq_one_letter_code
_entity_poly.pdbx_strand_id
1 'polypeptide(L)'
;MASSEEDGTNGASEAGDEKEVTRKRRRLGFLATAWLTFYNIAMTAGWLVLAIAMVRFYVEKGTHRGLYKSIQKTLKFFQTFALLEVVHCLIGIVPTSVLVTGVQVSSRIFMVWLVTHSVKPIQNEESVVLFLVSWTVTEITRYSFYTFSLLDHLPHFIKWARYNFFIILYPVGVAGELLTIYAALPYVKKSGMFSVRLPNKYNVSFDYYYFLLITMASYIPLFPQLYFHMLRQRRKVLHGEVIVEKDD
;
A
#
# COMPACT_ATOMS: atom_id res chain seq x y z
N MET A 1 -38.77 33.28 51.16
CA MET A 1 -39.23 31.87 51.16
C MET A 1 -38.88 31.28 49.80
N ALA A 2 -38.08 30.21 49.83
CA ALA A 2 -37.82 29.19 48.81
C ALA A 2 -37.59 29.61 47.33
N SER A 3 -36.30 29.64 46.95
CA SER A 3 -35.80 29.34 45.61
C SER A 3 -34.64 28.38 45.82
N SER A 4 -34.80 27.07 45.57
CA SER A 4 -33.71 26.08 45.38
C SER A 4 -34.28 24.67 45.16
N GLU A 5 -34.88 24.37 44.02
CA GLU A 5 -35.06 22.98 43.56
C GLU A 5 -35.12 22.95 42.02
N GLU A 6 -33.99 23.16 41.34
CA GLU A 6 -33.85 22.80 39.91
C GLU A 6 -32.38 22.95 39.48
N ASP A 7 -31.48 22.08 39.95
CA ASP A 7 -30.14 21.97 39.33
C ASP A 7 -29.45 20.61 39.55
N GLY A 8 -30.23 19.53 39.66
CA GLY A 8 -29.69 18.17 39.90
C GLY A 8 -29.67 17.25 38.69
N THR A 9 -30.39 17.59 37.61
CA THR A 9 -30.77 16.60 36.58
C THR A 9 -29.96 16.68 35.29
N ASN A 10 -29.37 17.84 34.96
CA ASN A 10 -28.66 18.03 33.69
C ASN A 10 -27.22 17.47 33.71
N GLY A 11 -26.51 17.55 34.84
CA GLY A 11 -25.14 17.02 34.96
C GLY A 11 -25.04 15.49 34.94
N ALA A 12 -26.11 14.77 35.26
CA ALA A 12 -26.14 13.31 35.21
C ALA A 12 -26.33 12.75 33.79
N SER A 13 -27.03 13.49 32.92
CA SER A 13 -27.24 13.12 31.51
C SER A 13 -25.98 13.33 30.68
N GLU A 14 -25.29 14.46 30.86
CA GLU A 14 -24.02 14.75 30.15
C GLU A 14 -22.90 13.80 30.58
N ALA A 15 -22.79 13.47 31.88
CA ALA A 15 -21.84 12.48 32.38
C ALA A 15 -22.17 11.05 31.91
N GLY A 16 -23.44 10.75 31.61
CA GLY A 16 -23.90 9.50 31.02
C GLY A 16 -23.48 9.38 29.55
N ASP A 17 -23.72 10.44 28.77
CA ASP A 17 -23.32 10.53 27.36
C ASP A 17 -21.80 10.53 27.19
N GLU A 18 -21.03 11.23 28.04
CA GLU A 18 -19.56 11.21 27.98
C GLU A 18 -18.98 9.83 28.32
N LYS A 19 -19.56 9.13 29.31
CA LYS A 19 -19.16 7.76 29.67
C LYS A 19 -19.55 6.77 28.57
N GLU A 20 -20.70 6.94 27.93
CA GLU A 20 -21.12 6.11 26.81
C GLU A 20 -20.26 6.35 25.57
N VAL A 21 -19.95 7.61 25.24
CA VAL A 21 -19.04 8.00 24.15
C VAL A 21 -17.63 7.47 24.42
N THR A 22 -17.14 7.55 25.66
CA THR A 22 -15.82 7.02 26.03
C THR A 22 -15.79 5.50 25.97
N ARG A 23 -16.83 4.81 26.44
CA ARG A 23 -16.97 3.36 26.34
C ARG A 23 -17.12 2.90 24.90
N LYS A 24 -17.88 3.64 24.08
CA LYS A 24 -18.07 3.41 22.64
C LYS A 24 -16.76 3.66 21.89
N ARG A 25 -15.97 4.68 22.24
CA ARG A 25 -14.63 4.96 21.71
C ARG A 25 -13.62 3.88 22.11
N ARG A 26 -13.67 3.38 23.35
CA ARG A 26 -12.82 2.29 23.84
C ARG A 26 -13.18 0.94 23.20
N ARG A 27 -14.48 0.68 23.01
CA ARG A 27 -15.02 -0.51 22.33
C ARG A 27 -14.79 -0.45 20.82
N LEU A 28 -14.92 0.73 20.18
CA LEU A 28 -14.47 0.96 18.81
C LEU A 28 -12.98 0.72 18.70
N GLY A 29 -12.18 1.19 19.67
CA GLY A 29 -10.74 0.91 19.72
C GLY A 29 -10.46 -0.59 19.74
N PHE A 30 -11.12 -1.35 20.61
CA PHE A 30 -10.94 -2.80 20.66
C PHE A 30 -11.40 -3.52 19.38
N LEU A 31 -12.59 -3.20 18.88
CA LEU A 31 -13.13 -3.80 17.66
C LEU A 31 -12.29 -3.43 16.43
N ALA A 32 -11.82 -2.19 16.36
CA ALA A 32 -10.95 -1.72 15.29
C ALA A 32 -9.58 -2.39 15.35
N THR A 33 -8.98 -2.53 16.54
CA THR A 33 -7.74 -3.29 16.71
C THR A 33 -7.92 -4.75 16.31
N ALA A 34 -9.00 -5.41 16.73
CA ALA A 34 -9.30 -6.79 16.35
C ALA A 34 -9.48 -6.94 14.82
N TRP A 35 -10.24 -6.03 14.21
CA TRP A 35 -10.44 -5.98 12.77
C TRP A 35 -9.14 -5.75 12.00
N LEU A 36 -8.33 -4.76 12.40
CA LEU A 36 -7.05 -4.46 11.77
C LEU A 36 -6.07 -5.63 11.91
N THR A 37 -6.03 -6.28 13.07
CA THR A 37 -5.22 -7.47 13.28
C THR A 37 -5.64 -8.59 12.34
N PHE A 38 -6.93 -8.90 12.26
CA PHE A 38 -7.45 -9.90 11.32
C PHE A 38 -7.12 -9.54 9.86
N TYR A 39 -7.36 -8.29 9.47
CA TYR A 39 -7.06 -7.78 8.13
C TYR A 39 -5.57 -7.96 7.79
N ASN A 40 -4.66 -7.53 8.67
CA ASN A 40 -3.23 -7.65 8.44
C ASN A 40 -2.75 -9.10 8.38
N ILE A 41 -3.32 -10.00 9.20
CA ILE A 41 -3.03 -11.44 9.14
C ILE A 41 -3.51 -12.02 7.81
N ALA A 42 -4.74 -11.72 7.39
CA ALA A 42 -5.30 -12.19 6.13
C ALA A 42 -4.48 -11.70 4.93
N MET A 43 -4.06 -10.44 4.94
CA MET A 43 -3.18 -9.89 3.91
C MET A 43 -1.81 -10.58 3.91
N THR A 44 -1.19 -10.77 5.09
CA THR A 44 0.10 -11.49 5.21
C THR A 44 -0.01 -12.90 4.63
N ALA A 45 -1.06 -13.65 5.00
CA ALA A 45 -1.32 -14.99 4.49
C ALA A 45 -1.53 -15.00 2.97
N GLY A 46 -2.26 -14.02 2.44
CA GLY A 46 -2.48 -13.84 1.01
C GLY A 46 -1.20 -13.66 0.20
N TRP A 47 -0.32 -12.78 0.67
CA TRP A 47 0.98 -12.55 0.05
C TRP A 47 1.94 -13.74 0.24
N LEU A 48 1.85 -14.49 1.34
CA LEU A 48 2.57 -15.75 1.51
C LEU A 48 2.11 -16.82 0.51
N VAL A 49 0.80 -16.96 0.29
CA VAL A 49 0.26 -17.86 -0.74
C VAL A 49 0.77 -17.46 -2.13
N LEU A 50 0.80 -16.16 -2.42
CA LEU A 50 1.40 -15.65 -3.67
C LEU A 50 2.89 -16.02 -3.78
N ALA A 51 3.67 -15.84 -2.71
CA ALA A 51 5.08 -16.19 -2.65
C ALA A 51 5.31 -17.69 -2.92
N ILE A 52 4.56 -18.55 -2.24
CA ILE A 52 4.63 -20.01 -2.41
C ILE A 52 4.25 -20.39 -3.84
N ALA A 53 3.20 -19.79 -4.41
CA ALA A 53 2.79 -20.05 -5.79
C ALA A 53 3.88 -19.65 -6.79
N MET A 54 4.57 -18.52 -6.57
CA MET A 54 5.70 -18.10 -7.42
C MET A 54 6.88 -19.07 -7.32
N VAL A 55 7.27 -19.48 -6.11
CA VAL A 55 8.38 -20.43 -5.90
C VAL A 55 8.05 -21.78 -6.53
N ARG A 56 6.84 -22.32 -6.29
CA ARG A 56 6.40 -23.59 -6.87
C ARG A 56 6.41 -23.55 -8.40
N PHE A 57 5.89 -22.48 -9.00
CA PHE A 57 5.91 -22.33 -10.44
C PHE A 57 7.34 -22.33 -11.00
N TYR A 58 8.26 -21.61 -10.34
CA TYR A 58 9.65 -21.54 -10.78
C TYR A 58 10.37 -22.89 -10.66
N VAL A 59 10.15 -23.61 -9.56
CA VAL A 59 10.71 -24.96 -9.35
C VAL A 59 10.16 -25.97 -10.36
N GLU A 60 8.86 -25.92 -10.68
CA GLU A 60 8.22 -26.88 -11.59
C GLU A 60 8.50 -26.60 -13.07
N LYS A 61 8.61 -25.33 -13.47
CA LYS A 61 8.71 -24.92 -14.88
C LYS A 61 10.10 -24.46 -15.31
N GLY A 62 10.96 -24.05 -14.37
CA GLY A 62 12.29 -23.51 -14.67
C GLY A 62 12.29 -22.23 -15.51
N THR A 63 11.14 -21.57 -15.67
CA THR A 63 10.98 -20.36 -16.47
C THR A 63 10.01 -19.39 -15.80
N HIS A 64 10.15 -18.09 -16.10
CA HIS A 64 9.22 -17.05 -15.68
C HIS A 64 8.03 -16.89 -16.65
N ARG A 65 8.11 -17.48 -17.86
CA ARG A 65 7.04 -17.35 -18.87
C ARG A 65 5.79 -18.08 -18.39
N GLY A 66 4.66 -17.37 -18.34
CA GLY A 66 3.40 -17.88 -17.83
C GLY A 66 3.23 -17.79 -16.31
N LEU A 67 4.25 -17.33 -15.56
CA LEU A 67 4.15 -17.13 -14.11
C LEU A 67 2.98 -16.22 -13.76
N TYR A 68 2.94 -15.03 -14.37
CA TYR A 68 1.90 -14.04 -14.13
C TYR A 68 0.50 -14.63 -14.38
N LYS A 69 0.34 -15.47 -15.40
CA LYS A 69 -0.95 -16.11 -15.72
C LYS A 69 -1.46 -17.00 -14.58
N SER A 70 -0.56 -17.65 -13.87
CA SER A 70 -0.87 -18.50 -12.71
C SER A 70 -1.28 -17.65 -11.48
N ILE A 71 -0.53 -16.59 -11.22
CA ILE A 71 -0.67 -15.81 -9.97
C ILE A 71 -1.60 -14.59 -10.07
N GLN A 72 -1.95 -14.14 -11.28
CA GLN A 72 -2.69 -12.89 -11.51
C GLN A 72 -4.02 -12.80 -10.76
N LYS A 73 -4.72 -13.91 -10.55
CA LYS A 73 -6.02 -13.91 -9.85
C LYS A 73 -5.81 -13.54 -8.38
N THR A 74 -4.88 -14.21 -7.73
CA THR A 74 -4.48 -13.97 -6.35
C THR A 74 -3.91 -12.55 -6.19
N LEU A 75 -3.00 -12.15 -7.08
CA LEU A 75 -2.41 -10.81 -7.07
C LEU A 75 -3.47 -9.72 -7.17
N LYS A 76 -4.39 -9.81 -8.15
CA LYS A 76 -5.45 -8.81 -8.35
C LYS A 76 -6.38 -8.74 -7.15
N PHE A 77 -6.76 -9.89 -6.59
CA PHE A 77 -7.63 -9.93 -5.43
C PHE A 77 -7.03 -9.18 -4.25
N PHE A 78 -5.80 -9.53 -3.83
CA PHE A 78 -5.16 -8.88 -2.69
C PHE A 78 -4.80 -7.42 -2.98
N GLN A 79 -4.39 -7.10 -4.21
CA GLN A 79 -4.08 -5.73 -4.57
C GLN A 79 -5.33 -4.84 -4.52
N THR A 80 -6.47 -5.32 -5.03
CA THR A 80 -7.76 -4.63 -4.92
C THR A 80 -8.24 -4.54 -3.48
N PHE A 81 -8.02 -5.58 -2.67
CA PHE A 81 -8.38 -5.56 -1.26
C PHE A 81 -7.60 -4.52 -0.45
N ALA A 82 -6.39 -4.17 -0.88
CA ALA A 82 -5.60 -3.07 -0.28
C ALA A 82 -6.28 -1.69 -0.37
N LEU A 83 -7.32 -1.52 -1.20
CA LEU A 83 -8.16 -0.30 -1.17
C LEU A 83 -8.81 -0.07 0.20
N LEU A 84 -9.05 -1.14 0.98
CA LEU A 84 -9.52 -1.01 2.35
C LEU A 84 -8.54 -0.25 3.24
N GLU A 85 -7.25 -0.21 2.94
CA GLU A 85 -6.30 0.63 3.69
C GLU A 85 -6.62 2.11 3.57
N VAL A 86 -7.03 2.54 2.38
CA VAL A 86 -7.47 3.92 2.15
C VAL A 86 -8.72 4.19 2.98
N VAL A 87 -9.64 3.24 3.04
CA VAL A 87 -10.85 3.31 3.87
C VAL A 87 -10.51 3.36 5.36
N HIS A 88 -9.56 2.56 5.84
CA HIS A 88 -9.12 2.59 7.24
C HIS A 88 -8.51 3.94 7.63
N CYS A 89 -7.75 4.56 6.72
CA CYS A 89 -7.22 5.91 6.93
C CYS A 89 -8.34 6.97 6.89
N LEU A 90 -9.32 6.84 5.97
CA LEU A 90 -10.46 7.75 5.84
C LEU A 90 -11.36 7.76 7.09
N ILE A 91 -11.61 6.59 7.68
CA ILE A 91 -12.41 6.46 8.91
C ILE A 91 -11.60 6.91 10.15
N GLY A 92 -10.29 7.16 10.00
CA GLY A 92 -9.43 7.61 11.09
C GLY A 92 -9.04 6.51 12.07
N ILE A 93 -9.22 5.23 11.69
CA ILE A 93 -8.78 4.10 12.50
C ILE A 93 -7.25 3.98 12.49
N VAL A 94 -6.62 4.36 11.37
CA VAL A 94 -5.16 4.34 11.19
C VAL A 94 -4.65 5.79 11.11
N PRO A 95 -3.67 6.20 11.95
CA PRO A 95 -3.19 7.58 12.03
C PRO A 95 -2.20 7.95 10.90
N THR A 96 -2.51 7.57 9.66
CA THR A 96 -1.69 7.85 8.46
C THR A 96 -2.42 8.79 7.52
N SER A 97 -1.67 9.62 6.80
CA SER A 97 -2.23 10.52 5.78
C SER A 97 -2.96 9.72 4.69
N VAL A 98 -4.26 10.00 4.54
CA VAL A 98 -5.12 9.41 3.51
C VAL A 98 -4.54 9.60 2.11
N LEU A 99 -3.99 10.79 1.83
CA LEU A 99 -3.43 11.10 0.52
C LEU A 99 -2.23 10.21 0.21
N VAL A 100 -1.34 10.01 1.19
CA VAL A 100 -0.13 9.20 1.01
C VAL A 100 -0.50 7.73 0.80
N THR A 101 -1.36 7.16 1.65
CA THR A 101 -1.85 5.79 1.50
C THR A 101 -2.60 5.63 0.17
N GLY A 102 -3.41 6.61 -0.20
CA GLY A 102 -4.18 6.63 -1.44
C GLY A 102 -3.29 6.57 -2.68
N VAL A 103 -2.26 7.42 -2.75
CA VAL A 103 -1.29 7.43 -3.86
C VAL A 103 -0.50 6.11 -3.94
N GLN A 104 -0.10 5.56 -2.79
CA GLN A 104 0.63 4.29 -2.74
C GLN A 104 -0.21 3.11 -3.25
N VAL A 105 -1.46 2.99 -2.77
CA VAL A 105 -2.36 1.90 -3.18
C VAL A 105 -2.80 2.09 -4.64
N SER A 106 -3.12 3.32 -5.05
CA SER A 106 -3.58 3.60 -6.42
C SER A 106 -2.48 3.33 -7.46
N SER A 107 -1.22 3.64 -7.15
CA SER A 107 -0.08 3.32 -8.02
C SER A 107 0.03 1.81 -8.29
N ARG A 108 -0.14 0.98 -7.27
CA ARG A 108 -0.09 -0.48 -7.45
C ARG A 108 -1.31 -1.03 -8.17
N ILE A 109 -2.50 -0.49 -7.89
CA ILE A 109 -3.72 -0.83 -8.65
C ILE A 109 -3.53 -0.50 -10.12
N PHE A 110 -2.99 0.67 -10.43
CA PHE A 110 -2.66 1.10 -11.78
C PHE A 110 -1.73 0.10 -12.47
N MET A 111 -0.64 -0.30 -11.82
CA MET A 111 0.30 -1.29 -12.36
C MET A 111 -0.35 -2.66 -12.64
N VAL A 112 -1.22 -3.14 -11.75
CA VAL A 112 -1.87 -4.45 -11.89
C VAL A 112 -2.98 -4.43 -12.94
N TRP A 113 -3.83 -3.41 -12.93
CA TRP A 113 -5.04 -3.35 -13.75
C TRP A 113 -4.86 -2.62 -15.08
N LEU A 114 -4.18 -1.48 -15.08
CA LEU A 114 -4.09 -0.63 -16.27
C LEU A 114 -2.85 -0.94 -17.11
N VAL A 115 -1.77 -1.44 -16.50
CA VAL A 115 -0.54 -1.83 -17.22
C VAL A 115 -0.55 -3.34 -17.52
N THR A 116 -0.33 -4.18 -16.52
CA THR A 116 -0.07 -5.62 -16.73
C THR A 116 -1.29 -6.42 -17.18
N HIS A 117 -2.50 -6.06 -16.76
CA HIS A 117 -3.72 -6.73 -17.24
C HIS A 117 -4.10 -6.30 -18.67
N SER A 118 -4.01 -5.02 -18.98
CA SER A 118 -4.37 -4.45 -20.29
C SER A 118 -3.41 -4.90 -21.39
N VAL A 119 -2.11 -4.90 -21.11
CA VAL A 119 -1.08 -5.25 -22.10
C VAL A 119 -0.62 -6.69 -21.84
N LYS A 120 -1.34 -7.67 -22.40
CA LYS A 120 -1.03 -9.08 -22.18
C LYS A 120 0.41 -9.51 -22.56
N PRO A 121 1.04 -8.99 -23.64
CA PRO A 121 2.40 -9.39 -24.01
C PRO A 121 3.45 -9.15 -22.92
N ILE A 122 3.33 -8.06 -22.15
CA ILE A 122 4.33 -7.71 -21.13
C ILE A 122 4.29 -8.63 -19.91
N GLN A 123 3.27 -9.48 -19.74
CA GLN A 123 3.14 -10.38 -18.59
C GLN A 123 4.26 -11.43 -18.50
N ASN A 124 4.99 -11.65 -19.59
CA ASN A 124 6.13 -12.57 -19.65
C ASN A 124 7.48 -11.88 -19.53
N GLU A 125 7.52 -10.56 -19.39
CA GLU A 125 8.76 -9.79 -19.25
C GLU A 125 9.41 -10.04 -17.88
N GLU A 126 10.74 -10.02 -17.84
CA GLU A 126 11.50 -10.18 -16.60
C GLU A 126 11.23 -9.04 -15.60
N SER A 127 10.93 -7.84 -16.13
CA SER A 127 10.54 -6.67 -15.33
C SER A 127 9.31 -6.94 -14.45
N VAL A 128 8.38 -7.79 -14.91
CA VAL A 128 7.20 -8.19 -14.15
C VAL A 128 7.59 -9.05 -12.94
N VAL A 129 8.50 -10.00 -13.12
CA VAL A 129 9.00 -10.82 -12.01
C VAL A 129 9.68 -9.94 -10.96
N LEU A 130 10.45 -8.96 -11.42
CA LEU A 130 11.27 -8.11 -10.58
C LEU A 130 10.41 -7.26 -9.61
N PHE A 131 9.36 -6.58 -10.09
CA PHE A 131 8.46 -5.87 -9.18
C PHE A 131 7.60 -6.82 -8.35
N LEU A 132 7.17 -7.97 -8.88
CA LEU A 132 6.34 -8.92 -8.12
C LEU A 132 7.06 -9.50 -6.91
N VAL A 133 8.32 -9.91 -7.08
CA VAL A 133 9.14 -10.41 -5.97
C VAL A 133 9.36 -9.31 -4.94
N SER A 134 9.73 -8.11 -5.39
CA SER A 134 9.93 -6.97 -4.51
C SER A 134 8.68 -6.62 -3.70
N TRP A 135 7.53 -6.52 -4.37
CA TRP A 135 6.25 -6.26 -3.73
C TRP A 135 5.89 -7.35 -2.74
N THR A 136 6.04 -8.61 -3.11
CA THR A 136 5.66 -9.73 -2.25
C THR A 136 6.43 -9.70 -0.93
N VAL A 137 7.76 -9.53 -0.98
CA VAL A 137 8.57 -9.47 0.25
C VAL A 137 8.26 -8.21 1.06
N THR A 138 8.06 -7.06 0.39
CA THR A 138 7.69 -5.80 1.05
C THR A 138 6.34 -5.90 1.75
N GLU A 139 5.35 -6.53 1.12
CA GLU A 139 4.01 -6.67 1.69
C GLU A 139 3.97 -7.63 2.87
N ILE A 140 4.62 -8.80 2.76
CA ILE A 140 4.71 -9.75 3.87
C ILE A 140 5.32 -9.08 5.09
N THR A 141 6.43 -8.37 4.93
CA THR A 141 7.08 -7.68 6.05
C THR A 141 6.25 -6.52 6.61
N ARG A 142 5.57 -5.76 5.75
CA ARG A 142 4.71 -4.64 6.14
C ARG A 142 3.52 -5.09 6.98
N TYR A 143 2.73 -6.04 6.50
CA TYR A 143 1.56 -6.51 7.25
C TYR A 143 1.93 -7.34 8.47
N SER A 144 3.04 -8.10 8.42
CA SER A 144 3.56 -8.78 9.61
C SER A 144 3.91 -7.76 10.69
N PHE A 145 4.63 -6.68 10.34
CA PHE A 145 4.93 -5.62 11.28
C PHE A 145 3.66 -4.99 11.85
N TYR A 146 2.66 -4.66 11.02
CA TYR A 146 1.42 -4.07 11.51
C TYR A 146 0.66 -5.00 12.45
N THR A 147 0.61 -6.30 12.14
CA THR A 147 0.02 -7.31 13.02
C THR A 147 0.72 -7.33 14.39
N PHE A 148 2.03 -7.53 14.39
CA PHE A 148 2.80 -7.66 15.64
C PHE A 148 2.87 -6.35 16.44
N SER A 149 2.79 -5.20 15.76
CA SER A 149 2.70 -3.90 16.42
C SER A 149 1.34 -3.66 17.07
N LEU A 150 0.25 -4.27 16.58
CA LEU A 150 -1.08 -4.18 17.19
C LEU A 150 -1.28 -5.17 18.34
N LEU A 151 -0.50 -6.25 18.37
CA LEU A 151 -0.50 -7.26 19.43
C LEU A 151 0.46 -6.92 20.58
N ASP A 152 1.07 -5.73 20.58
CA ASP A 152 2.09 -5.28 21.54
C ASP A 152 3.30 -6.23 21.71
N HIS A 153 3.48 -7.15 20.75
CA HIS A 153 4.58 -8.12 20.74
C HIS A 153 5.27 -8.05 19.38
N LEU A 154 6.25 -7.14 19.24
CA LEU A 154 6.97 -6.92 17.99
C LEU A 154 8.34 -7.62 17.99
N PRO A 155 8.50 -8.74 17.26
CA PRO A 155 9.78 -9.43 17.17
C PRO A 155 10.85 -8.53 16.54
N HIS A 156 12.06 -8.56 17.10
CA HIS A 156 13.18 -7.75 16.61
C HIS A 156 13.45 -8.00 15.12
N PHE A 157 13.38 -9.25 14.66
CA PHE A 157 13.59 -9.60 13.26
C PHE A 157 12.60 -8.91 12.31
N ILE A 158 11.31 -8.88 12.63
CA ILE A 158 10.28 -8.26 11.78
C ILE A 158 10.47 -6.74 11.72
N LYS A 159 10.79 -6.13 12.85
CA LYS A 159 11.17 -4.71 12.92
C LYS A 159 12.40 -4.44 12.05
N TRP A 160 13.47 -5.22 12.21
CA TRP A 160 14.69 -5.08 11.44
C TRP A 160 14.45 -5.28 9.93
N ALA A 161 13.68 -6.29 9.54
CA ALA A 161 13.37 -6.61 8.15
C ALA A 161 12.65 -5.44 7.46
N ARG A 162 11.61 -4.89 8.10
CA ARG A 162 10.87 -3.72 7.59
C ARG A 162 11.78 -2.53 7.31
N TYR A 163 12.72 -2.25 8.22
CA TYR A 163 13.59 -1.07 8.15
C TYR A 163 14.95 -1.33 7.46
N ASN A 164 15.20 -2.51 6.90
CA ASN A 164 16.41 -2.77 6.09
C ASN A 164 16.09 -3.30 4.69
N PHE A 165 15.06 -4.14 4.51
CA PHE A 165 14.72 -4.67 3.19
C PHE A 165 14.35 -3.58 2.19
N PHE A 166 13.71 -2.49 2.64
CA PHE A 166 13.34 -1.39 1.75
C PHE A 166 14.55 -0.76 1.03
N ILE A 167 15.76 -0.84 1.59
CA ILE A 167 16.97 -0.26 0.99
C ILE A 167 17.24 -0.88 -0.39
N ILE A 168 17.00 -2.18 -0.54
CA ILE A 168 17.21 -2.92 -1.79
C ILE A 168 15.88 -3.08 -2.54
N LEU A 169 14.83 -3.51 -1.84
CA LEU A 169 13.56 -3.85 -2.47
C LEU A 169 12.87 -2.64 -3.08
N TYR A 170 13.00 -1.45 -2.48
CA TYR A 170 12.31 -0.26 -2.98
C TYR A 170 12.87 0.21 -4.33
N PRO A 171 14.19 0.41 -4.51
CA PRO A 171 14.77 0.67 -5.84
C PRO A 171 14.49 -0.44 -6.85
N VAL A 172 14.60 -1.70 -6.45
CA VAL A 172 14.33 -2.85 -7.33
C VAL A 172 12.85 -2.83 -7.78
N GLY A 173 11.91 -2.69 -6.86
CA GLY A 173 10.48 -2.65 -7.18
C GLY A 173 10.14 -1.54 -8.17
N VAL A 174 10.67 -0.34 -7.92
CA VAL A 174 10.48 0.82 -8.80
C VAL A 174 11.11 0.63 -10.18
N ALA A 175 12.31 0.06 -10.25
CA ALA A 175 12.93 -0.29 -11.53
C ALA A 175 12.07 -1.30 -12.30
N GLY A 176 11.52 -2.32 -11.63
CA GLY A 176 10.64 -3.30 -12.26
C GLY A 176 9.34 -2.68 -12.79
N GLU A 177 8.73 -1.78 -12.03
CA GLU A 177 7.54 -1.04 -12.48
C GLU A 177 7.84 -0.17 -13.71
N LEU A 178 8.90 0.63 -13.67
CA LEU A 178 9.29 1.52 -14.77
C LEU A 178 9.66 0.74 -16.03
N LEU A 179 10.41 -0.35 -15.90
CA LEU A 179 10.76 -1.23 -17.02
C LEU A 179 9.51 -1.91 -17.60
N THR A 180 8.54 -2.28 -16.76
CA THR A 180 7.27 -2.86 -17.21
C THR A 180 6.44 -1.84 -18.00
N ILE A 181 6.35 -0.60 -17.51
CA ILE A 181 5.66 0.50 -18.22
C ILE A 181 6.37 0.79 -19.55
N TYR A 182 7.71 0.87 -19.54
CA TYR A 182 8.50 1.09 -20.74
C TYR A 182 8.27 0.00 -21.80
N ALA A 183 8.27 -1.28 -21.39
CA ALA A 183 7.97 -2.40 -22.27
C ALA A 183 6.53 -2.35 -22.82
N ALA A 184 5.59 -1.72 -22.10
CA ALA A 184 4.21 -1.56 -22.55
C ALA A 184 4.03 -0.47 -23.63
N LEU A 185 4.87 0.57 -23.63
CA LEU A 185 4.78 1.72 -24.55
C LEU A 185 4.63 1.35 -26.05
N PRO A 186 5.46 0.47 -26.65
CA PRO A 186 5.32 0.13 -28.07
C PRO A 186 3.98 -0.57 -28.37
N TYR A 187 3.48 -1.40 -27.45
CA TYR A 187 2.18 -2.06 -27.62
C TYR A 187 1.03 -1.07 -27.52
N VAL A 188 1.09 -0.14 -26.57
CA VAL A 188 0.07 0.91 -26.40
C VAL A 188 0.05 1.83 -27.62
N LYS A 189 1.22 2.25 -28.12
CA LYS A 189 1.32 3.10 -29.32
C LYS A 189 0.75 2.42 -30.57
N LYS A 190 1.01 1.12 -30.74
CA LYS A 190 0.52 0.34 -31.89
C LYS A 190 -0.98 0.07 -31.82
N SER A 191 -1.50 -0.22 -30.62
CA SER A 191 -2.89 -0.60 -30.43
C SER A 191 -3.84 0.59 -30.26
N GLY A 192 -3.33 1.77 -29.86
CA GLY A 192 -4.15 2.93 -29.55
C GLY A 192 -5.10 2.72 -28.37
N MET A 193 -4.85 1.71 -27.53
CA MET A 193 -5.74 1.36 -26.42
C MET A 193 -5.89 2.51 -25.42
N PHE A 194 -7.13 2.71 -24.96
CA PHE A 194 -7.51 3.79 -24.05
C PHE A 194 -7.21 5.22 -24.55
N SER A 195 -6.90 5.40 -25.84
CA SER A 195 -6.70 6.73 -26.42
C SER A 195 -7.97 7.22 -27.12
N VAL A 196 -8.44 8.41 -26.74
CA VAL A 196 -9.56 9.12 -27.36
C VAL A 196 -8.98 10.22 -28.23
N ARG A 197 -9.11 10.07 -29.56
CA ARG A 197 -8.63 11.05 -30.54
C ARG A 197 -9.77 11.95 -31.01
N LEU A 198 -9.43 13.16 -31.41
CA LEU A 198 -10.37 14.08 -32.03
C LEU A 198 -10.68 13.67 -33.48
N PRO A 199 -11.89 13.97 -34.00
CA PRO A 199 -13.00 14.63 -33.30
C PRO A 199 -13.85 13.66 -32.47
N ASN A 200 -14.19 14.07 -31.24
CA ASN A 200 -15.12 13.36 -30.34
C ASN A 200 -16.20 14.33 -29.85
N LYS A 201 -17.40 13.83 -29.51
CA LYS A 201 -18.57 14.59 -29.04
C LYS A 201 -18.26 15.56 -27.88
N TYR A 202 -17.28 15.22 -27.05
CA TYR A 202 -16.87 16.01 -25.88
C TYR A 202 -15.68 16.95 -26.15
N ASN A 203 -15.13 16.98 -27.37
CA ASN A 203 -13.93 17.76 -27.75
C ASN A 203 -12.71 17.56 -26.83
N VAL A 204 -12.58 16.38 -26.21
CA VAL A 204 -11.44 16.00 -25.36
C VAL A 204 -10.57 15.00 -26.10
N SER A 205 -9.26 15.22 -26.06
CA SER A 205 -8.23 14.27 -26.49
C SER A 205 -7.54 13.69 -25.26
N PHE A 206 -7.45 12.36 -25.18
CA PHE A 206 -6.69 11.66 -24.15
C PHE A 206 -5.85 10.59 -24.84
N ASP A 207 -4.55 10.56 -24.58
CA ASP A 207 -3.68 9.54 -25.14
C ASP A 207 -2.99 8.77 -24.02
N TYR A 208 -3.29 7.48 -23.96
CA TYR A 208 -2.75 6.60 -22.95
C TYR A 208 -1.22 6.48 -23.03
N TYR A 209 -0.64 6.63 -24.23
CA TYR A 209 0.81 6.63 -24.41
C TYR A 209 1.48 7.79 -23.66
N TYR A 210 0.96 9.02 -23.82
CA TYR A 210 1.49 10.18 -23.12
C TYR A 210 1.21 10.12 -21.62
N PHE A 211 0.06 9.57 -21.21
CA PHE A 211 -0.24 9.33 -19.81
C PHE A 211 0.79 8.39 -19.13
N LEU A 212 1.19 7.31 -19.81
CA LEU A 212 2.24 6.41 -19.30
C LEU A 212 3.60 7.11 -19.18
N LEU A 213 3.96 7.97 -20.13
CA LEU A 213 5.20 8.76 -20.07
C LEU A 213 5.19 9.74 -18.89
N ILE A 214 4.08 10.45 -18.67
CA ILE A 214 3.92 11.35 -17.51
C ILE A 214 4.01 10.55 -16.21
N THR A 215 3.40 9.36 -16.17
CA THR A 215 3.48 8.47 -15.01
C THR A 215 4.94 8.10 -14.74
N MET A 216 5.72 7.67 -15.74
CA MET A 216 7.15 7.40 -15.57
C MET A 216 7.93 8.63 -15.09
N ALA A 217 7.64 9.81 -15.65
CA ALA A 217 8.28 11.06 -15.22
C ALA A 217 7.98 11.41 -13.76
N SER A 218 6.78 11.10 -13.27
CA SER A 218 6.39 11.36 -11.87
C SER A 218 7.20 10.57 -10.85
N TYR A 219 7.81 9.44 -11.24
CA TYR A 219 8.68 8.67 -10.33
C TYR A 219 9.96 9.43 -9.99
N ILE A 220 10.46 10.31 -10.86
CA ILE A 220 11.70 11.06 -10.64
C ILE A 220 11.64 11.93 -9.37
N PRO A 221 10.61 12.78 -9.15
CA PRO A 221 10.48 13.53 -7.91
C PRO A 221 9.95 12.69 -6.73
N LEU A 222 9.02 11.76 -6.99
CA LEU A 222 8.34 11.02 -5.91
C LEU A 222 9.23 9.97 -5.24
N PHE A 223 10.08 9.29 -6.02
CA PHE A 223 10.93 8.22 -5.52
C PHE A 223 11.94 8.69 -4.46
N PRO A 224 12.78 9.71 -4.71
CA PRO A 224 13.75 10.17 -3.71
C PRO A 224 13.07 10.68 -2.44
N GLN A 225 11.97 11.42 -2.57
CA GLN A 225 11.26 11.99 -1.42
C GLN A 225 10.78 10.89 -0.46
N LEU A 226 10.11 9.86 -0.99
CA LEU A 226 9.61 8.73 -0.20
C LEU A 226 10.76 7.87 0.35
N TYR A 227 11.81 7.67 -0.45
CA TYR A 227 12.98 6.90 -0.03
C TYR A 227 13.75 7.55 1.13
N PHE A 228 14.03 8.85 1.03
CA PHE A 228 14.67 9.60 2.12
C PHE A 228 13.80 9.67 3.37
N HIS A 229 12.47 9.75 3.21
CA HIS A 229 11.55 9.67 4.35
C HIS A 229 11.69 8.32 5.09
N MET A 230 11.76 7.20 4.36
CA MET A 230 11.97 5.87 4.96
C MET A 230 13.35 5.75 5.65
N LEU A 231 14.40 6.34 5.08
CA LEU A 231 15.72 6.39 5.73
C LEU A 231 15.70 7.19 7.04
N ARG A 232 14.96 8.31 7.09
CA ARG A 232 14.75 9.07 8.34
C ARG A 232 13.98 8.24 9.36
N GLN A 233 12.91 7.55 8.94
CA GLN A 233 12.15 6.66 9.83
C GLN A 233 13.01 5.53 10.38
N ARG A 234 13.86 4.92 9.56
CA ARG A 234 14.82 3.90 9.97
C ARG A 234 15.75 4.44 11.06
N ARG A 235 16.34 5.62 10.88
CA ARG A 235 17.24 6.24 11.85
C ARG A 235 16.53 6.48 13.19
N LYS A 236 15.29 6.98 13.16
CA LYS A 236 14.48 7.21 14.36
C LYS A 236 14.13 5.91 15.11
N VAL A 237 13.71 4.87 14.40
CA VAL A 237 13.18 3.66 15.04
C VAL A 237 14.27 2.65 15.42
N LEU A 238 15.32 2.51 14.61
CA LEU A 238 16.40 1.55 14.88
C LEU A 238 17.58 2.15 15.63
N HIS A 239 17.91 3.42 15.38
CA HIS A 239 19.08 4.06 15.98
C HIS A 239 18.70 5.14 17.02
N GLY A 240 17.41 5.35 17.28
CA GLY A 240 16.90 6.14 18.39
C GLY A 240 17.34 7.61 18.43
N GLU A 241 17.77 8.19 17.29
CA GLU A 241 18.47 9.50 17.19
C GLU A 241 19.09 10.00 18.51
N VAL A 242 20.35 9.62 18.77
CA VAL A 242 21.29 10.51 19.45
C VAL A 242 21.36 11.77 18.58
N ILE A 243 20.60 12.79 18.96
CA ILE A 243 20.82 14.15 18.50
C ILE A 243 22.17 14.53 19.09
N VAL A 244 23.23 14.42 18.30
CA VAL A 244 24.46 15.16 18.62
C VAL A 244 24.06 16.60 18.39
N GLU A 245 23.80 17.31 19.49
CA GLU A 245 23.78 18.76 19.50
C GLU A 245 25.02 19.22 18.73
N LYS A 246 24.76 20.02 17.70
CA LYS A 246 25.81 20.76 17.04
C LYS A 246 26.21 21.83 18.06
N ASP A 247 27.16 21.49 18.93
CA ASP A 247 27.82 22.50 19.74
C ASP A 247 28.52 23.47 18.77
N ASP A 248 28.20 24.75 18.97
CA ASP A 248 28.67 25.91 18.22
C ASP A 248 30.21 26.03 18.14
#